data_AF-A0A3N5YJ45-F1
#
_entry.id   AF-A0A3N5YJ45-F1
#
_cell.length_a   1.000
_cell.length_b   1.000
_cell.length_c   1.000
_cell.angle_alpha   90.00
_cell.angle_beta   90.00
_cell.angle_gamma   90.00
#
_symmetry.space_group_name_H-M   'P 1'
#
loop_
_entity.id
_entity.type
_entity.pdbx_description
1 polymer ?
#
loop_
_entity_poly.entity_id
_entity_poly.type
_entity_poly.pdbx_seq_one_letter_code
_entity_poly.pdbx_strand_id
1 'polypeptide(L)'
;GDVYAALYASGMLQALLNDGIRYAFICNADNLGAGLDETLLGYFAEKVFPIMMEVAEKTPADIKGGHLARHKNGRLILRESAQCPEKDLAAFQDIRRYRFFNTNNIWVDLEFLRDFIKEHRIIDLPMIVNPKTLDPRDGKSPPVYQIETAMGSAISLVEGAAAVNVARARFLPVKTCNDLLAVRSDCFVYSEREGLKVNPARTAAGRSEKIKIRLDPAYYGTFDRMEQRFPQGEPSLVGCDELTVQGDVRFGKNVVIHGAVTIARNGSTPAFIPPGTLMNRDMCLD
;
A
#
# COMPACT_ATOMS: atom_id res chain seq x y z
N GLY A 1 -5.45 12.84 5.10
CA GLY A 1 -5.63 13.40 6.46
C GLY A 1 -7.02 13.96 6.66
N ASP A 2 -7.65 14.40 5.58
CA ASP A 2 -8.97 15.05 5.59
C ASP A 2 -10.13 14.24 6.18
N VAL A 3 -9.98 12.90 6.30
CA VAL A 3 -11.02 12.00 6.84
C VAL A 3 -11.60 12.49 8.16
N TYR A 4 -10.78 13.04 9.05
CA TYR A 4 -11.26 13.50 10.35
C TYR A 4 -12.13 14.76 10.25
N ALA A 5 -11.71 15.73 9.44
CA ALA A 5 -12.48 16.95 9.19
C ALA A 5 -13.77 16.63 8.44
N ALA A 6 -13.70 15.75 7.43
CA ALA A 6 -14.85 15.32 6.65
C ALA A 6 -15.88 14.57 7.51
N LEU A 7 -15.45 13.66 8.40
CA LEU A 7 -16.34 12.95 9.33
C LEU A 7 -17.10 13.94 10.23
N TYR A 8 -16.41 14.95 10.76
CA TYR A 8 -17.04 15.95 11.61
C TYR A 8 -17.97 16.89 10.83
N ALA A 9 -17.49 17.50 9.75
CA ALA A 9 -18.22 18.52 9.00
C ALA A 9 -19.46 17.97 8.29
N SER A 10 -19.43 16.70 7.86
CA SER A 10 -20.60 16.04 7.25
C SER A 10 -21.68 15.65 8.25
N GLY A 11 -21.41 15.70 9.56
CA GLY A 11 -22.28 15.15 10.60
C GLY A 11 -22.20 13.63 10.76
N MET A 12 -21.43 12.93 9.91
CA MET A 12 -21.26 11.48 9.96
C MET A 12 -20.70 11.01 11.31
N LEU A 13 -19.73 11.74 11.87
CA LEU A 13 -19.18 11.42 13.19
C LEU A 13 -20.27 11.37 14.27
N GLN A 14 -21.17 12.36 14.28
CA GLN A 14 -22.25 12.41 15.25
C GLN A 14 -23.30 11.33 14.98
N ALA A 15 -23.60 11.04 13.72
CA ALA A 15 -24.51 9.95 13.35
C ALA A 15 -24.00 8.59 13.85
N LEU A 16 -22.73 8.25 13.58
CA LEU A 16 -22.10 7.02 14.06
C LEU A 16 -22.18 6.89 15.59
N LEU A 17 -21.89 7.98 16.31
CA LEU A 17 -21.98 8.00 17.77
C LEU A 17 -23.41 7.82 18.28
N ASN A 18 -24.40 8.43 17.61
CA ASN A 18 -25.81 8.25 17.96
C ASN A 18 -26.29 6.80 17.77
N ASP A 19 -25.70 6.10 16.80
CA ASP A 19 -25.94 4.67 16.55
C ASP A 19 -25.17 3.75 17.51
N GLY A 20 -24.45 4.31 18.50
CA GLY A 20 -23.67 3.57 19.49
C GLY A 20 -22.31 3.08 18.98
N ILE A 21 -21.86 3.54 17.81
CA ILE A 21 -20.55 3.18 17.27
C ILE A 21 -19.49 4.05 17.95
N ARG A 22 -18.61 3.40 18.71
CA ARG A 22 -17.54 4.08 19.46
C ARG A 22 -16.19 4.09 18.75
N TYR A 23 -15.86 3.03 18.02
CA TYR A 23 -14.54 2.84 17.44
C TYR A 23 -14.61 2.76 15.92
N ALA A 24 -13.66 3.40 15.26
CA ALA A 24 -13.46 3.28 13.82
C ALA A 24 -12.11 2.64 13.51
N PHE A 25 -12.13 1.73 12.53
CA PHE A 25 -10.94 1.21 11.88
C PHE A 25 -10.85 1.81 10.48
N ILE A 26 -9.82 2.61 10.23
CA ILE A 26 -9.60 3.30 8.95
C ILE A 26 -8.38 2.68 8.28
N CYS A 27 -8.53 2.24 7.03
CA CYS A 27 -7.43 1.62 6.27
C CYS A 27 -7.39 2.14 4.83
N ASN A 28 -6.27 1.87 4.15
CA ASN A 28 -6.18 2.11 2.71
C ASN A 28 -7.02 1.09 1.95
N ALA A 29 -7.85 1.55 1.02
CA ALA A 29 -8.60 0.66 0.12
C ALA A 29 -7.71 -0.25 -0.73
N ASP A 30 -6.48 0.19 -1.03
CA ASP A 30 -5.50 -0.60 -1.76
C ASP A 30 -4.65 -1.54 -0.88
N ASN A 31 -4.85 -1.53 0.45
CA ASN A 31 -4.21 -2.48 1.34
C ASN A 31 -5.11 -3.72 1.51
N LEU A 32 -4.86 -4.75 0.71
CA LEU A 32 -5.66 -5.98 0.71
C LEU A 32 -5.39 -6.90 1.92
N GLY A 33 -4.39 -6.54 2.74
CA GLY A 33 -4.13 -7.19 4.03
C GLY A 33 -4.89 -6.53 5.19
N ALA A 34 -5.47 -5.36 5.00
CA ALA A 34 -6.23 -4.69 6.04
C ALA A 34 -7.57 -5.39 6.29
N GLY A 35 -7.93 -5.54 7.56
CA GLY A 35 -9.22 -6.08 7.97
C GLY A 35 -9.42 -5.89 9.47
N LEU A 36 -10.67 -5.92 9.91
CA LEU A 36 -10.98 -5.88 11.35
C LEU A 36 -10.34 -7.09 12.05
N ASP A 37 -9.71 -6.81 13.18
CA ASP A 37 -9.13 -7.82 14.07
C ASP A 37 -9.66 -7.55 15.48
N GLU A 38 -10.46 -8.49 15.99
CA GLU A 38 -11.13 -8.35 17.29
C GLU A 38 -10.13 -8.32 18.45
N THR A 39 -8.95 -8.93 18.30
CA THR A 39 -7.89 -8.90 19.32
C THR A 39 -7.29 -7.50 19.39
N LEU A 40 -7.01 -6.89 18.23
CA LEU A 40 -6.52 -5.50 18.16
C LEU A 40 -7.57 -4.51 18.64
N LEU A 41 -8.86 -4.71 18.30
CA LEU A 41 -9.96 -3.91 18.80
C LEU A 41 -10.09 -4.01 20.33
N GLY A 42 -10.03 -5.23 20.87
CA GLY A 42 -10.08 -5.47 22.32
C GLY A 42 -8.92 -4.79 23.03
N TYR A 43 -7.70 -4.92 22.51
CA TYR A 43 -6.52 -4.25 23.04
C TYR A 43 -6.65 -2.71 22.99
N PHE A 44 -7.15 -2.17 21.87
CA PHE A 44 -7.40 -0.74 21.71
C PHE A 44 -8.39 -0.20 22.74
N ALA A 45 -9.51 -0.91 22.93
CA ALA A 45 -10.57 -0.55 23.87
C ALA A 45 -10.13 -0.68 25.34
N GLU A 46 -9.47 -1.79 25.71
CA GLU A 46 -9.01 -2.04 27.09
C GLU A 46 -7.99 -1.00 27.55
N LYS A 47 -7.08 -0.60 26.67
CA LYS A 47 -6.07 0.42 26.98
C LYS A 47 -6.58 1.85 26.85
N VAL A 48 -7.82 2.03 26.38
CA VAL A 48 -8.47 3.32 26.20
C VAL A 48 -7.59 4.27 25.36
N PHE A 49 -6.99 3.72 24.30
CA PHE A 49 -6.18 4.55 23.42
C PHE A 49 -7.09 5.49 22.61
N PRO A 50 -6.74 6.77 22.47
CA PRO A 50 -7.51 7.69 21.63
C PRO A 50 -7.30 7.40 20.13
N ILE A 51 -6.05 7.10 19.76
CA ILE A 51 -5.64 6.67 18.41
C ILE A 51 -4.57 5.60 18.55
N MET A 52 -4.67 4.54 17.75
CA MET A 52 -3.63 3.52 17.63
C MET A 52 -3.32 3.23 16.16
N MET A 53 -2.04 3.35 15.79
CA MET A 53 -1.55 3.05 14.45
C MET A 53 -0.97 1.64 14.39
N GLU A 54 -1.41 0.82 13.45
CA GLU A 54 -0.69 -0.41 13.14
C GLU A 54 0.56 -0.08 12.30
N VAL A 55 1.71 -0.57 12.74
CA VAL A 55 2.98 -0.48 12.02
C VAL A 55 3.47 -1.86 11.65
N ALA A 56 4.12 -1.99 10.51
CA ALA A 56 4.79 -3.23 10.10
C ALA A 56 6.30 -3.05 10.11
N GLU A 57 7.02 -4.15 10.24
CA GLU A 57 8.47 -4.19 9.98
C GLU A 57 8.77 -3.66 8.58
N LYS A 58 9.68 -2.69 8.50
CA LYS A 58 10.09 -2.05 7.25
C LYS A 58 11.00 -2.96 6.45
N THR A 59 10.73 -3.07 5.17
CA THR A 59 11.48 -3.87 4.20
C THR A 59 12.17 -2.95 3.17
N PRO A 60 13.14 -3.45 2.39
CA PRO A 60 13.74 -2.68 1.30
C PRO A 60 12.74 -2.18 0.25
N ALA A 61 11.56 -2.81 0.13
CA ALA A 61 10.50 -2.39 -0.79
C ALA A 61 9.72 -1.15 -0.29
N ASP A 62 9.79 -0.83 1.00
CA ASP A 62 9.05 0.27 1.64
C ASP A 62 9.79 1.61 1.47
N ILE A 63 9.91 2.04 0.20
CA ILE A 63 10.62 3.26 -0.18
C ILE A 63 9.71 4.49 -0.11
N LYS A 64 8.43 4.34 -0.49
CA LYS A 64 7.43 5.42 -0.51
C LYS A 64 6.40 5.22 0.59
N GLY A 65 6.13 6.28 1.36
CA GLY A 65 5.22 6.30 2.50
C GLY A 65 5.93 6.86 3.74
N GLY A 66 5.46 6.53 4.94
CA GLY A 66 5.95 7.10 6.19
C GLY A 66 6.45 6.07 7.18
N HIS A 67 7.47 6.43 7.95
CA HIS A 67 7.94 5.64 9.07
C HIS A 67 7.58 6.31 10.40
N LEU A 68 7.42 5.49 11.45
CA LEU A 68 7.25 5.98 12.81
C LEU A 68 8.59 6.52 13.32
N ALA A 69 8.54 7.57 14.13
CA ALA A 69 9.66 8.06 14.91
C ALA A 69 9.17 8.61 16.25
N ARG A 70 10.12 9.01 17.10
CA ARG A 70 9.83 9.65 18.39
C ARG A 70 10.42 11.06 18.38
N HIS A 71 9.59 12.05 18.70
CA HIS A 71 10.03 13.43 18.85
C HIS A 71 10.76 13.62 20.18
N LYS A 72 11.51 14.72 20.32
CA LYS A 72 12.30 15.03 21.54
C LYS A 72 11.42 15.16 22.80
N ASN A 73 10.15 15.53 22.63
CA ASN A 73 9.17 15.58 23.72
C ASN A 73 8.57 14.20 24.07
N GLY A 74 9.10 13.11 23.52
CA GLY A 74 8.67 11.74 23.81
C GLY A 74 7.48 11.24 23.00
N ARG A 75 6.76 12.12 22.29
CA ARG A 75 5.58 11.78 21.48
C ARG A 75 5.95 11.02 20.21
N LEU A 76 5.04 10.18 19.75
CA LEU A 76 5.16 9.53 18.44
C LEU A 76 4.96 10.57 17.34
N ILE A 77 5.70 10.42 16.24
CA ILE A 77 5.52 11.22 15.03
C ILE A 77 5.56 10.30 13.81
N LEU A 78 4.76 10.64 12.81
CA LEU A 78 4.87 10.07 11.48
C LEU A 78 5.72 11.01 10.62
N ARG A 79 6.72 10.45 9.93
CA ARG A 79 7.51 11.18 8.94
C ARG A 79 7.30 10.54 7.58
N GLU A 80 6.59 11.23 6.70
CA GLU A 80 6.38 10.83 5.31
C GLU A 80 7.64 11.08 4.46
N SER A 81 7.81 10.32 3.38
CA SER A 81 8.94 10.51 2.45
C SER A 81 8.95 11.91 1.85
N ALA A 82 7.78 12.50 1.59
CA ALA A 82 7.63 13.87 1.08
C ALA A 82 8.05 14.95 2.10
N GLN A 83 8.14 14.59 3.39
CA GLN A 83 8.61 15.49 4.45
C GLN A 83 10.10 15.29 4.75
N CYS A 84 10.78 14.39 4.05
CA CYS A 84 12.20 14.11 4.26
C CYS A 84 13.07 14.99 3.37
N PRO A 85 13.96 15.83 3.95
CA PRO A 85 14.97 16.53 3.17
C PRO A 85 15.87 15.56 2.41
N GLU A 86 16.35 15.95 1.22
CA GLU A 86 17.20 15.10 0.37
C GLU A 86 18.45 14.59 1.10
N LYS A 87 19.10 15.46 1.89
CA LYS A 87 20.28 15.12 2.71
C LYS A 87 20.03 14.01 3.74
N ASP A 88 18.77 13.81 4.14
CA ASP A 88 18.37 12.82 5.15
C ASP A 88 17.79 11.55 4.53
N LEU A 89 17.71 11.48 3.19
CA LEU A 89 17.06 10.38 2.47
C LEU A 89 17.72 9.02 2.75
N ALA A 90 19.06 8.99 2.84
CA ALA A 90 19.79 7.78 3.21
C ALA A 90 19.38 7.27 4.60
N ALA A 91 19.25 8.17 5.58
CA ALA A 91 18.81 7.83 6.92
C ALA A 91 17.32 7.43 6.94
N PHE A 92 16.47 8.08 6.14
CA PHE A 92 15.06 7.71 5.99
C PHE A 92 14.89 6.29 5.44
N GLN A 93 15.73 5.90 4.47
CA GLN A 93 15.70 4.59 3.86
C GLN A 93 16.29 3.48 4.75
N ASP A 94 17.15 3.82 5.71
CA ASP A 94 17.73 2.86 6.66
C ASP A 94 16.66 2.14 7.50
N ILE A 95 16.38 0.89 7.12
CA ILE A 95 15.38 0.03 7.77
C ILE A 95 15.80 -0.43 9.18
N ARG A 96 17.09 -0.33 9.53
CA ARG A 96 17.57 -0.66 10.89
C ARG A 96 17.35 0.52 11.83
N ARG A 97 17.47 1.75 11.32
CA ARG A 97 17.24 2.98 12.07
C ARG A 97 15.75 3.27 12.24
N TYR A 98 15.01 3.31 11.14
CA TYR A 98 13.55 3.51 11.14
C TYR A 98 12.86 2.22 10.75
N ARG A 99 12.72 1.35 11.75
CA ARG A 99 12.28 -0.04 11.59
C ARG A 99 10.79 -0.21 11.36
N PHE A 100 9.97 0.75 11.81
CA PHE A 100 8.52 0.63 11.78
C PHE A 100 7.90 1.50 10.70
N PHE A 101 7.21 0.86 9.76
CA PHE A 101 6.56 1.49 8.63
C PHE A 101 5.05 1.62 8.89
N ASN A 102 4.48 2.78 8.58
CA ASN A 102 3.05 3.03 8.73
C ASN A 102 2.27 2.19 7.72
N THR A 103 1.37 1.34 8.21
CA THR A 103 0.49 0.54 7.33
C THR A 103 -0.70 1.35 6.80
N ASN A 104 -0.95 2.50 7.42
CA ASN A 104 -2.17 3.30 7.30
C ASN A 104 -3.44 2.56 7.75
N ASN A 105 -3.31 1.51 8.58
CA ASN A 105 -4.40 0.94 9.36
C ASN A 105 -4.41 1.67 10.72
N ILE A 106 -5.48 2.41 11.00
CA ILE A 106 -5.59 3.31 12.16
C ILE A 106 -6.90 3.04 12.89
N TRP A 107 -6.78 2.81 14.19
CA TRP A 107 -7.88 2.70 15.13
C TRP A 107 -8.11 4.05 15.80
N VAL A 108 -9.37 4.49 15.88
CA VAL A 108 -9.77 5.80 16.42
C VAL A 108 -10.95 5.64 17.36
N ASP A 109 -10.86 6.23 18.55
CA ASP A 109 -12.02 6.45 19.43
C ASP A 109 -12.78 7.68 18.92
N LEU A 110 -14.03 7.47 18.49
CA LEU A 110 -14.88 8.48 17.87
C LEU A 110 -15.39 9.51 18.88
N GLU A 111 -15.55 9.14 20.15
CA GLU A 111 -15.90 10.09 21.22
C GLU A 111 -14.73 11.02 21.47
N PHE A 112 -13.53 10.46 21.61
CA PHE A 112 -12.30 11.25 21.71
C PHE A 112 -12.15 12.19 20.51
N LEU A 113 -12.35 11.67 19.28
CA LEU A 113 -12.22 12.48 18.07
C LEU A 113 -13.20 13.66 18.06
N ARG A 114 -14.47 13.42 18.42
CA ARG A 114 -15.50 14.46 18.51
C ARG A 114 -15.08 15.56 19.49
N ASP A 115 -14.65 15.16 20.68
CA ASP A 115 -14.34 16.10 21.76
C ASP A 115 -13.05 16.88 21.44
N PHE A 116 -12.05 16.21 20.88
CA PHE A 116 -10.82 16.83 20.38
C PHE A 116 -11.12 17.92 19.32
N ILE A 117 -12.00 17.63 18.35
CA ILE A 117 -12.38 18.62 17.32
C ILE A 117 -13.18 19.78 17.92
N LYS A 118 -14.09 19.51 18.86
CA LYS A 118 -14.87 20.57 19.54
C LYS A 118 -13.97 21.51 20.34
N GLU A 119 -12.97 20.98 21.03
CA GLU A 119 -12.03 21.75 21.84
C GLU A 119 -11.07 22.58 20.95
N HIS A 120 -10.42 21.93 19.98
CA HIS A 120 -9.36 22.56 19.19
C HIS A 120 -9.84 23.24 17.90
N ARG A 121 -11.11 23.08 17.53
CA ARG A 121 -11.78 23.55 16.30
C ARG A 121 -11.25 23.00 14.98
N ILE A 122 -9.96 22.68 14.91
CA ILE A 122 -9.28 22.10 13.76
C ILE A 122 -8.36 20.97 14.21
N ILE A 123 -8.14 19.98 13.34
CA ILE A 123 -7.08 18.99 13.51
C ILE A 123 -5.89 19.50 12.71
N ASP A 124 -4.96 20.15 13.40
CA ASP A 124 -3.80 20.81 12.80
C ASP A 124 -2.73 19.80 12.34
N LEU A 125 -3.07 19.02 11.31
CA LEU A 125 -2.17 18.04 10.73
C LEU A 125 -1.03 18.74 9.98
N PRO A 126 0.22 18.25 10.12
CA PRO A 126 1.33 18.75 9.33
C PRO A 126 1.05 18.72 7.83
N MET A 127 1.18 19.88 7.19
CA MET A 127 1.03 20.04 5.75
C MET A 127 2.11 19.28 4.99
N ILE A 128 1.72 18.69 3.87
CA ILE A 128 2.60 18.07 2.88
C ILE A 128 2.43 18.86 1.58
N VAL A 129 3.55 19.38 1.05
CA VAL A 129 3.58 20.10 -0.22
C VAL A 129 4.17 19.17 -1.27
N ASN A 130 3.32 18.65 -2.17
CA ASN A 130 3.67 17.64 -3.14
C ASN A 130 3.78 18.24 -4.55
N PRO A 131 4.98 18.37 -5.13
CA PRO A 131 5.15 18.89 -6.48
C PRO A 131 4.63 17.88 -7.52
N LYS A 132 3.81 18.36 -8.46
CA LYS A 132 3.17 17.57 -9.53
C LYS A 132 3.08 18.37 -10.83
N THR A 133 2.61 17.71 -11.88
CA THR A 133 2.09 18.33 -13.09
C THR A 133 0.57 18.43 -13.01
N LEU A 134 -0.02 19.46 -13.61
CA LEU A 134 -1.47 19.70 -13.59
C LEU A 134 -2.27 18.52 -14.15
N ASP A 135 -1.82 17.99 -15.30
CA ASP A 135 -2.29 16.74 -15.85
C ASP A 135 -1.27 15.63 -15.49
N PRO A 136 -1.63 14.65 -14.65
CA PRO A 136 -0.76 13.54 -14.30
C PRO A 136 -0.37 12.62 -15.47
N ARG A 137 -1.11 12.68 -16.59
CA ARG A 137 -0.84 11.91 -17.81
C ARG A 137 0.00 12.68 -18.82
N ASP A 138 0.10 14.00 -18.69
CA ASP A 138 0.96 14.84 -19.50
C ASP A 138 2.07 15.47 -18.64
N GLY A 139 3.27 14.88 -18.73
CA GLY A 139 4.46 15.38 -18.05
C GLY A 139 4.93 16.76 -18.51
N LYS A 140 4.36 17.32 -19.58
CA LYS A 140 4.63 18.69 -20.05
C LYS A 140 3.59 19.71 -19.57
N SER A 141 2.52 19.26 -18.91
CA SER A 141 1.52 20.16 -18.37
C SER A 141 2.10 21.04 -17.24
N PRO A 142 1.48 22.20 -16.94
CA PRO A 142 2.05 23.16 -15.98
C PRO A 142 2.36 22.53 -14.61
N PRO A 143 3.49 22.88 -13.96
CA PRO A 143 3.79 22.40 -12.63
C PRO A 143 2.83 23.00 -11.60
N VAL A 144 2.42 22.20 -10.63
CA VAL A 144 1.51 22.58 -9.53
C VAL A 144 1.99 22.00 -8.21
N TYR A 145 1.50 22.56 -7.11
CA TYR A 145 1.62 21.96 -5.78
C TYR A 145 0.29 21.38 -5.35
N GLN A 146 0.28 20.10 -4.96
CA GLN A 146 -0.83 19.50 -4.25
C GLN A 146 -0.58 19.64 -2.74
N ILE A 147 -1.52 20.29 -2.05
CA ILE A 147 -1.46 20.49 -0.61
C ILE A 147 -2.22 19.36 0.06
N GLU A 148 -1.51 18.55 0.82
CA GLU A 148 -2.01 17.31 1.39
C GLU A 148 -1.76 17.26 2.90
N THR A 149 -2.44 16.34 3.57
CA THR A 149 -2.15 15.93 4.95
C THR A 149 -2.22 14.41 5.03
N ALA A 150 -1.41 13.78 5.89
CA ALA A 150 -1.48 12.33 6.14
C ALA A 150 -2.36 12.04 7.36
N MET A 151 -3.28 11.08 7.26
CA MET A 151 -4.15 10.75 8.40
C MET A 151 -3.36 10.18 9.58
N GLY A 152 -2.32 9.41 9.31
CA GLY A 152 -1.43 8.87 10.34
C GLY A 152 -0.68 9.94 11.13
N SER A 153 -0.57 11.17 10.62
CA SER A 153 0.07 12.27 11.37
C SER A 153 -0.74 12.70 12.59
N ALA A 154 -2.01 12.29 12.74
CA ALA A 154 -2.79 12.55 13.94
C ALA A 154 -2.13 11.97 15.21
N ILE A 155 -1.29 10.93 15.07
CA ILE A 155 -0.56 10.32 16.18
C ILE A 155 0.38 11.32 16.91
N SER A 156 0.82 12.39 16.24
CA SER A 156 1.65 13.43 16.85
C SER A 156 0.86 14.50 17.59
N LEU A 157 -0.44 14.61 17.33
CA LEU A 157 -1.32 15.64 17.90
C LEU A 157 -2.01 15.18 19.18
N VAL A 158 -2.11 13.87 19.39
CA VAL A 158 -2.87 13.27 20.48
C VAL A 158 -1.95 12.75 21.59
N GLU A 159 -2.22 13.09 22.85
CA GLU A 159 -1.55 12.48 24.01
C GLU A 159 -2.13 11.09 24.26
N GLY A 160 -1.30 10.13 24.66
CA GLY A 160 -1.73 8.73 24.82
C GLY A 160 -1.89 7.95 23.52
N ALA A 161 -1.60 8.55 22.36
CA ALA A 161 -1.61 7.84 21.09
C ALA A 161 -0.55 6.72 21.06
N ALA A 162 -0.92 5.58 20.47
CA ALA A 162 -0.11 4.36 20.48
C ALA A 162 0.22 3.88 19.07
N ALA A 163 1.24 3.03 18.98
CA ALA A 163 1.53 2.23 17.80
C ALA A 163 1.67 0.76 18.21
N VAL A 164 1.16 -0.14 17.36
CA VAL A 164 1.25 -1.59 17.56
C VAL A 164 1.94 -2.24 16.37
N ASN A 165 2.97 -3.05 16.63
CA ASN A 165 3.63 -3.81 15.57
C ASN A 165 2.75 -5.00 15.18
N VAL A 166 2.40 -5.09 13.90
CA VAL A 166 1.56 -6.15 13.34
C VAL A 166 2.31 -7.03 12.37
N ALA A 167 1.79 -8.24 12.16
CA ALA A 167 2.31 -9.14 11.13
C ALA A 167 2.23 -8.49 9.75
N ARG A 168 3.26 -8.70 8.92
CA ARG A 168 3.35 -8.11 7.58
C ARG A 168 2.16 -8.46 6.67
N ALA A 169 1.48 -9.59 6.93
CA ALA A 169 0.26 -9.98 6.23
C ALA A 169 -0.87 -8.94 6.33
N ARG A 170 -0.88 -8.08 7.36
CA ARG A 170 -1.84 -6.97 7.49
C ARG A 170 -1.52 -5.76 6.63
N PHE A 171 -0.41 -5.81 5.89
CA PHE A 171 0.09 -4.75 5.03
C PHE A 171 0.51 -5.29 3.65
N LEU A 172 -0.48 -5.40 2.77
CA LEU A 172 -0.36 -5.83 1.39
C LEU A 172 -0.85 -4.70 0.45
N PRO A 173 -0.09 -3.61 0.29
CA PRO A 173 -0.48 -2.49 -0.56
C PRO A 173 -0.33 -2.80 -2.05
N VAL A 174 -1.26 -2.28 -2.85
CA VAL A 174 -1.24 -2.35 -4.32
C VAL A 174 -1.07 -0.93 -4.88
N LYS A 175 0.19 -0.54 -5.14
CA LYS A 175 0.54 0.83 -5.58
C LYS A 175 0.92 0.91 -7.05
N THR A 176 1.32 -0.21 -7.65
CA THR A 176 1.78 -0.28 -9.02
C THR A 176 1.12 -1.43 -9.77
N CYS A 177 1.16 -1.40 -11.10
CA CYS A 177 0.71 -2.51 -11.93
C CYS A 177 1.54 -3.79 -11.70
N ASN A 178 2.78 -3.68 -11.21
CA ASN A 178 3.57 -4.83 -10.75
C ASN A 178 2.92 -5.50 -9.54
N ASP A 179 2.46 -4.71 -8.56
CA ASP A 179 1.75 -5.23 -7.39
C ASP A 179 0.41 -5.84 -7.78
N LEU A 180 -0.30 -5.19 -8.71
CA LEU A 180 -1.59 -5.65 -9.21
C LEU A 180 -1.47 -7.00 -9.92
N LEU A 181 -0.45 -7.17 -10.77
CA LEU A 181 -0.19 -8.45 -11.45
C LEU A 181 0.06 -9.57 -10.44
N ALA A 182 0.85 -9.30 -9.41
CA ALA A 182 1.11 -10.28 -8.35
C ALA A 182 -0.19 -10.72 -7.67
N VAL A 183 -1.01 -9.75 -7.24
CA VAL A 183 -2.27 -9.99 -6.50
C VAL A 183 -3.34 -10.68 -7.34
N ARG A 184 -3.45 -10.35 -8.64
CA ARG A 184 -4.42 -10.97 -9.55
C ARG A 184 -4.01 -12.37 -10.01
N SER A 185 -2.71 -12.65 -10.06
CA SER A 185 -2.21 -13.99 -10.33
C SER A 185 -2.56 -14.97 -9.19
N ASP A 186 -2.32 -16.25 -9.44
CA ASP A 186 -2.40 -17.32 -8.44
C ASP A 186 -1.29 -17.28 -7.37
N CYS A 187 -0.49 -16.21 -7.29
CA CYS A 187 0.40 -15.97 -6.15
C CYS A 187 -0.35 -15.76 -4.84
N PHE A 188 -1.61 -15.34 -4.91
CA PHE A 188 -2.47 -15.12 -3.76
C PHE A 188 -3.76 -15.93 -3.87
N VAL A 189 -4.31 -16.28 -2.72
CA VAL A 189 -5.60 -16.95 -2.58
C VAL A 189 -6.46 -16.16 -1.61
N TYR A 190 -7.77 -16.10 -1.88
CA TYR A 190 -8.72 -15.40 -1.03
C TYR A 190 -9.57 -16.40 -0.25
N SER A 191 -9.86 -16.08 1.01
CA SER A 191 -10.89 -16.74 1.80
C SER A 191 -11.71 -15.69 2.56
N GLU A 192 -12.99 -15.94 2.78
CA GLU A 192 -13.84 -15.02 3.55
C GLU A 192 -13.36 -14.84 5.00
N ARG A 193 -12.82 -15.92 5.59
CA ARG A 193 -12.38 -15.92 6.99
C ARG A 193 -11.08 -15.18 7.20
N GLU A 194 -10.13 -15.31 6.27
CA GLU A 194 -8.76 -14.87 6.51
C GLU A 194 -8.27 -13.82 5.49
N GLY A 195 -9.15 -13.39 4.60
CA GLY A 195 -8.85 -12.43 3.54
C GLY A 195 -7.89 -13.00 2.50
N LEU A 196 -7.14 -12.10 1.87
CA LEU A 196 -6.15 -12.43 0.85
C LEU A 196 -4.85 -12.90 1.52
N LYS A 197 -4.32 -14.05 1.10
CA LYS A 197 -3.08 -14.63 1.61
C LYS A 197 -2.17 -15.08 0.48
N VAL A 198 -0.87 -15.15 0.75
CA VAL A 198 0.08 -15.81 -0.16
C VAL A 198 -0.36 -17.25 -0.36
N ASN A 199 -0.41 -17.71 -1.61
CA ASN A 199 -0.81 -19.06 -1.95
C ASN A 199 0.11 -20.09 -1.23
N PRO A 200 -0.43 -21.03 -0.44
CA PRO A 200 0.35 -22.04 0.27
C PRO A 200 1.26 -22.88 -0.63
N ALA A 201 0.94 -23.04 -1.91
CA ALA A 201 1.80 -23.75 -2.85
C ALA A 201 3.14 -23.02 -3.07
N ARG A 202 3.18 -21.69 -2.91
CA ARG A 202 4.43 -20.91 -2.93
C ARG A 202 5.28 -21.22 -1.70
N THR A 203 4.69 -21.11 -0.52
CA THR A 203 5.41 -21.30 0.76
C THR A 203 5.90 -22.74 0.90
N ALA A 204 5.09 -23.73 0.50
CA ALA A 204 5.50 -25.14 0.47
C ALA A 204 6.70 -25.41 -0.46
N ALA A 205 6.85 -24.61 -1.52
CA ALA A 205 7.99 -24.67 -2.42
C ALA A 205 9.18 -23.77 -1.99
N GLY A 206 9.17 -23.25 -0.76
CA GLY A 206 10.23 -22.37 -0.24
C GLY A 206 10.16 -20.92 -0.72
N ARG A 207 9.07 -20.50 -1.39
CA ARG A 207 8.88 -19.14 -1.91
C ARG A 207 8.05 -18.29 -0.96
N SER A 208 8.61 -17.98 0.20
CA SER A 208 7.94 -17.15 1.22
C SER A 208 7.99 -15.65 0.94
N GLU A 209 8.86 -15.19 0.04
CA GLU A 209 8.98 -13.79 -0.34
C GLU A 209 7.92 -13.39 -1.38
N LYS A 210 7.58 -12.08 -1.41
CA LYS A 210 6.77 -11.50 -2.48
C LYS A 210 7.50 -11.67 -3.81
N ILE A 211 6.79 -12.15 -4.83
CA ILE A 211 7.30 -12.26 -6.20
C ILE A 211 7.85 -10.91 -6.67
N LYS A 212 9.01 -10.93 -7.34
CA LYS A 212 9.63 -9.74 -7.92
C LYS A 212 9.10 -9.55 -9.35
N ILE A 213 8.28 -8.53 -9.57
CA ILE A 213 7.71 -8.24 -10.89
C ILE A 213 8.23 -6.88 -11.37
N ARG A 214 8.74 -6.84 -12.60
CA ARG A 214 9.17 -5.62 -13.30
C ARG A 214 8.56 -5.58 -14.70
N LEU A 215 7.50 -4.81 -14.85
CA LEU A 215 6.85 -4.57 -16.12
C LEU A 215 7.36 -3.26 -16.75
N ASP A 216 7.47 -3.24 -18.07
CA ASP A 216 7.82 -2.04 -18.83
C ASP A 216 6.80 -0.91 -18.61
N PRO A 217 7.17 0.23 -18.01
CA PRO A 217 6.23 1.31 -17.73
C PRO A 217 5.60 1.91 -19.00
N ALA A 218 6.24 1.78 -20.17
CA ALA A 218 5.67 2.24 -21.43
C ALA A 218 4.38 1.47 -21.78
N TYR A 219 4.31 0.17 -21.47
CA TYR A 219 3.23 -0.72 -21.88
C TYR A 219 2.35 -1.22 -20.73
N TYR A 220 2.82 -1.14 -19.49
CA TYR A 220 2.11 -1.62 -18.30
C TYR A 220 2.02 -0.57 -17.19
N GLY A 221 2.53 0.65 -17.41
CA GLY A 221 2.61 1.69 -16.37
C GLY A 221 1.26 2.19 -15.88
N THR A 222 0.20 2.07 -16.68
CA THR A 222 -1.17 2.43 -16.30
C THR A 222 -2.09 1.23 -16.41
N PHE A 223 -3.16 1.24 -15.62
CA PHE A 223 -4.16 0.17 -15.58
C PHE A 223 -4.68 -0.18 -16.98
N ASP A 224 -5.13 0.82 -17.75
CA ASP A 224 -5.66 0.64 -19.10
C ASP A 224 -4.66 0.00 -20.08
N ARG A 225 -3.37 0.32 -19.94
CA ARG A 225 -2.33 -0.28 -20.78
C ARG A 225 -2.02 -1.71 -20.37
N MET A 226 -2.00 -1.99 -19.06
CA MET A 226 -1.85 -3.34 -18.51
C MET A 226 -3.00 -4.25 -18.97
N GLU A 227 -4.25 -3.82 -18.86
CA GLU A 227 -5.43 -4.62 -19.25
C GLU A 227 -5.36 -5.04 -20.73
N GLN A 228 -4.86 -4.18 -21.62
CA GLN A 228 -4.69 -4.50 -23.04
C GLN A 228 -3.70 -5.66 -23.28
N ARG A 229 -2.80 -5.95 -22.33
CA ARG A 229 -1.78 -7.01 -22.43
C ARG A 229 -2.20 -8.31 -21.75
N PHE A 230 -3.24 -8.28 -20.91
CA PHE A 230 -3.84 -9.45 -20.28
C PHE A 230 -5.31 -9.65 -20.69
N PRO A 231 -5.68 -9.60 -21.99
CA PRO A 231 -7.08 -9.67 -22.42
C PRO A 231 -7.75 -11.01 -22.13
N GLN A 232 -6.95 -12.05 -21.83
CA GLN A 232 -7.42 -13.40 -21.52
C GLN A 232 -7.09 -13.83 -20.07
N GLY A 233 -6.74 -12.86 -19.21
CA GLY A 233 -6.30 -13.07 -17.84
C GLY A 233 -4.77 -13.06 -17.67
N GLU A 234 -4.34 -12.99 -16.42
CA GLU A 234 -2.95 -13.01 -16.00
C GLU A 234 -2.34 -14.41 -16.13
N PRO A 235 -1.02 -14.54 -16.37
CA PRO A 235 -0.33 -15.82 -16.29
C PRO A 235 -0.37 -16.40 -14.86
N SER A 236 -0.28 -17.72 -14.75
CA SER A 236 0.05 -18.38 -13.49
C SER A 236 1.48 -18.03 -13.10
N LEU A 237 1.63 -17.50 -11.88
CA LEU A 237 2.88 -17.04 -11.30
C LEU A 237 3.22 -17.77 -9.99
N VAL A 238 2.40 -18.72 -9.52
CA VAL A 238 2.65 -19.49 -8.28
C VAL A 238 4.02 -20.17 -8.26
N GLY A 239 4.55 -20.56 -9.43
CA GLY A 239 5.89 -21.11 -9.59
C GLY A 239 6.99 -20.10 -9.91
N CYS A 240 6.66 -18.81 -10.07
CA CYS A 240 7.58 -17.77 -10.51
C CYS A 240 8.27 -17.09 -9.30
N ASP A 241 9.58 -16.91 -9.41
CA ASP A 241 10.42 -16.20 -8.43
C ASP A 241 10.57 -14.73 -8.82
N GLU A 242 10.80 -14.49 -10.11
CA GLU A 242 11.03 -13.17 -10.69
C GLU A 242 10.50 -13.11 -12.13
N LEU A 243 9.77 -12.05 -12.45
CA LEU A 243 9.26 -11.79 -13.79
C LEU A 243 9.70 -10.39 -14.24
N THR A 244 10.41 -10.32 -15.35
CA THR A 244 10.68 -9.06 -16.07
C THR A 244 10.04 -9.10 -17.44
N VAL A 245 9.26 -8.09 -17.80
CA VAL A 245 8.68 -7.94 -19.15
C VAL A 245 9.11 -6.60 -19.73
N GLN A 246 9.82 -6.63 -20.85
CA GLN A 246 10.33 -5.48 -21.59
C GLN A 246 9.66 -5.41 -22.96
N GLY A 247 9.15 -4.25 -23.36
CA GLY A 247 8.42 -4.07 -24.61
C GLY A 247 6.94 -4.49 -24.55
N ASP A 248 6.29 -4.49 -25.72
CA ASP A 248 4.84 -4.74 -25.85
C ASP A 248 4.54 -6.25 -25.98
N VAL A 249 4.20 -6.91 -24.87
CA VAL A 249 3.92 -8.35 -24.83
C VAL A 249 2.51 -8.64 -24.33
N ARG A 250 1.74 -9.39 -25.10
CA ARG A 250 0.39 -9.85 -24.75
C ARG A 250 0.40 -11.32 -24.36
N PHE A 251 -0.38 -11.67 -23.36
CA PHE A 251 -0.46 -13.03 -22.84
C PHE A 251 -1.77 -13.71 -23.26
N GLY A 252 -1.64 -14.93 -23.80
CA GLY A 252 -2.77 -15.83 -24.02
C GLY A 252 -3.26 -16.45 -22.71
N LYS A 253 -4.41 -17.12 -22.77
CA LYS A 253 -4.99 -17.83 -21.62
C LYS A 253 -4.06 -18.94 -21.11
N ASN A 254 -4.05 -19.18 -19.80
CA ASN A 254 -3.35 -20.31 -19.16
C ASN A 254 -1.84 -20.34 -19.42
N VAL A 255 -1.19 -19.20 -19.64
CA VAL A 255 0.28 -19.13 -19.65
C VAL A 255 0.80 -19.39 -18.24
N VAL A 256 1.87 -20.16 -18.12
CA VAL A 256 2.49 -20.50 -16.83
C VAL A 256 3.93 -20.02 -16.84
N ILE A 257 4.33 -19.27 -15.82
CA ILE A 257 5.71 -18.80 -15.63
C ILE A 257 6.29 -19.46 -14.38
N HIS A 258 7.47 -20.06 -14.53
CA HIS A 258 8.15 -20.78 -13.47
C HIS A 258 9.62 -20.35 -13.36
N GLY A 259 10.11 -20.14 -12.14
CA GLY A 259 11.48 -19.65 -11.90
C GLY A 259 11.63 -18.14 -12.12
N ALA A 260 12.85 -17.72 -12.43
CA ALA A 260 13.17 -16.35 -12.83
C ALA A 260 13.13 -16.25 -14.37
N VAL A 261 12.29 -15.37 -14.92
CA VAL A 261 12.07 -15.25 -16.36
C VAL A 261 12.06 -13.78 -16.79
N THR A 262 12.85 -13.48 -17.82
CA THR A 262 12.82 -12.22 -18.57
C THR A 262 12.23 -12.44 -19.96
N ILE A 263 11.21 -11.66 -20.29
CA ILE A 263 10.56 -11.65 -21.61
C ILE A 263 10.84 -10.29 -22.25
N ALA A 264 11.60 -10.28 -23.33
CA ALA A 264 11.97 -9.07 -24.04
C ALA A 264 11.35 -9.02 -25.44
N ARG A 265 10.75 -7.87 -25.78
CA ARG A 265 10.27 -7.53 -27.11
C ARG A 265 11.04 -6.32 -27.63
N ASN A 266 11.86 -6.53 -28.67
CA ASN A 266 12.66 -5.45 -29.28
C ASN A 266 12.00 -4.78 -30.50
N GLY A 267 10.95 -5.38 -31.06
CA GLY A 267 10.24 -4.88 -32.23
C GLY A 267 9.13 -3.86 -31.89
N SER A 268 8.72 -3.09 -32.89
CA SER A 268 7.66 -2.06 -32.77
C SER A 268 6.23 -2.62 -32.75
N THR A 269 6.05 -3.87 -33.16
CA THR A 269 4.76 -4.57 -33.13
C THR A 269 4.59 -5.34 -31.82
N PRO A 270 3.36 -5.47 -31.28
CA PRO A 270 3.11 -6.29 -30.10
C PRO A 270 3.43 -7.76 -30.36
N ALA A 271 4.15 -8.40 -29.43
CA ALA A 271 4.31 -9.84 -29.43
C ALA A 271 3.16 -10.52 -28.67
N PHE A 272 2.77 -11.71 -29.10
CA PHE A 272 1.73 -12.51 -28.43
C PHE A 272 2.29 -13.85 -27.97
N ILE A 273 2.14 -14.13 -26.70
CA ILE A 273 2.45 -15.42 -26.10
C ILE A 273 1.25 -16.34 -26.28
N PRO A 274 1.40 -17.48 -26.99
CA PRO A 274 0.29 -18.40 -27.22
C PRO A 274 -0.32 -18.95 -25.93
N PRO A 275 -1.63 -19.28 -25.93
CA PRO A 275 -2.27 -19.94 -24.79
C PRO A 275 -1.58 -21.23 -24.37
N GLY A 276 -1.56 -21.51 -23.06
CA GLY A 276 -0.96 -22.73 -22.51
C GLY A 276 0.57 -22.78 -22.53
N THR A 277 1.25 -21.70 -22.95
CA THR A 277 2.71 -21.66 -23.00
C THR A 277 3.30 -21.77 -21.58
N LEU A 278 4.24 -22.69 -21.40
CA LEU A 278 5.10 -22.76 -20.22
C LEU A 278 6.39 -21.97 -20.48
N MET A 279 6.69 -21.01 -19.62
CA MET A 279 7.92 -20.23 -19.65
C MET A 279 8.75 -20.51 -18.39
N ASN A 280 9.97 -21.01 -18.60
CA ASN A 280 10.91 -21.37 -17.53
C ASN A 280 12.35 -20.93 -17.82
N ARG A 281 12.52 -20.06 -18.82
CA ARG A 281 13.79 -19.46 -19.24
C ARG A 281 13.51 -18.13 -19.94
N ASP A 282 14.53 -17.30 -20.05
CA ASP A 282 14.44 -16.02 -20.75
C ASP A 282 14.06 -16.20 -22.22
N MET A 283 13.30 -15.23 -22.75
CA MET A 283 12.83 -15.22 -24.13
C MET A 283 12.99 -13.83 -24.74
N CYS A 284 13.51 -13.78 -25.96
CA CYS A 284 13.48 -12.62 -26.83
C CYS A 284 12.48 -12.90 -27.96
N LEU A 285 11.46 -12.05 -28.10
CA LEU A 285 10.38 -12.19 -29.08
C LEU A 285 10.65 -11.28 -30.28
N ASP A 286 10.72 -11.86 -31.49
CA ASP A 286 11.01 -11.22 -32.79
C ASP A 286 9.82 -10.57 -33.48
#